data_AF-A0A849ACA5-F1
#
_entry.id   AF-A0A849ACA5-F1
#
_cell.length_a   1.000
_cell.length_b   1.000
_cell.length_c   1.000
_cell.angle_alpha   90.00
_cell.angle_beta   90.00
_cell.angle_gamma   90.00
#
_symmetry.space_group_name_H-M   'P 1'
#
loop_
_entity.id
_entity.type
_entity.pdbx_description
1 polymer ?
#
loop_
_entity_poly.entity_id
_entity_poly.type
_entity_poly.pdbx_seq_one_letter_code
_entity_poly.pdbx_strand_id
1 'polypeptide(L)'
;MTTATVHRRWFLRTTQTSSTAPITLLCLPYAGRGASAFRTWNAGLADVANVVGVQLPGRESRFGESADLDPDALADAIASSITGPYLIYGHSLGGRLGYEVVARLADRGAALPGRLLVGGSVPVDLPNEGALAGVSREPDAVIVERLGRLGGLPPEVLAASELLDLLMPAIRGDFSWIDNYRWSPRGVLPVPITAVCGTTDAVSSAAVGAGWSRHSAPDFRLSSLVGGHFFLHSAEPELWQLLRSEIDGTAAEPTVPSGQDVDLWFVPLPAVPDPAAASSEPGPTLGARAVQTADAERIATAATGWLGPGELARASRLRFDRDRRRYLTRCLAVHRVLQNYGIELKGKDLPTDERGKPMLPGTDLTINWSHSEGVVLVGIAHARSFPGGLGVDVERVRTLAGLPGMQGIALHPDEPRTPTTAIPLPAADADYRASYQLLALWTAKEALLKATGDGLQVEPATVSFAPLRWPDRWPVVDAGPRADLNAYTVLPLRLPGSVGAVCSREPIGRISLREFAAADWRGLLGD
;
A
#
# COMPACT_ATOMS: atom_id res chain seq x y z
N MET A 1 25.92 34.76 -6.13
CA MET A 1 25.10 34.42 -7.32
C MET A 1 23.68 34.89 -7.06
N THR A 2 22.95 35.41 -8.06
CA THR A 2 21.54 35.78 -7.87
C THR A 2 20.66 34.53 -7.80
N THR A 3 19.49 34.60 -7.17
CA THR A 3 18.51 33.49 -7.06
C THR A 3 18.15 32.91 -8.43
N ALA A 4 18.06 33.74 -9.47
CA ALA A 4 17.80 33.30 -10.85
C ALA A 4 18.97 32.47 -11.44
N THR A 5 20.22 32.81 -11.12
CA THR A 5 21.40 32.04 -11.55
C THR A 5 21.52 30.71 -10.82
N VAL A 6 21.22 30.67 -9.52
CA VAL A 6 21.16 29.42 -8.73
C VAL A 6 20.05 28.52 -9.27
N HIS A 7 18.87 29.08 -9.53
CA HIS A 7 17.74 28.31 -10.05
C HIS A 7 18.05 27.66 -11.41
N ARG A 8 18.64 28.38 -12.37
CA ARG A 8 19.00 27.78 -13.68
C ARG A 8 20.13 26.76 -13.61
N ARG A 9 21.00 26.86 -12.60
CA ARG A 9 22.12 25.92 -12.40
C ARG A 9 21.65 24.58 -11.86
N TRP A 10 20.72 24.58 -10.90
CA TRP A 10 20.28 23.35 -10.22
C TRP A 10 18.95 22.79 -10.72
N PHE A 11 18.07 23.62 -11.29
CA PHE A 11 16.68 23.25 -11.55
C PHE A 11 16.30 23.50 -13.01
N LEU A 12 16.13 22.42 -13.76
CA LEU A 12 15.68 22.46 -15.15
C LEU A 12 14.20 22.12 -15.23
N ARG A 13 13.40 23.08 -15.72
CA ARG A 13 12.00 22.82 -16.06
C ARG A 13 11.94 21.99 -17.34
N THR A 14 11.18 20.91 -17.30
CA THR A 14 11.14 19.93 -18.39
C THR A 14 10.37 20.43 -19.63
N THR A 15 9.58 21.52 -19.52
CA THR A 15 9.08 22.36 -20.64
C THR A 15 8.75 23.79 -20.19
N GLN A 16 8.57 24.71 -21.17
CA GLN A 16 8.40 26.16 -20.99
C GLN A 16 6.92 26.61 -20.97
N THR A 17 6.00 25.74 -20.54
CA THR A 17 4.61 26.13 -20.35
C THR A 17 4.44 26.82 -19.00
N SER A 18 3.76 27.97 -19.00
CA SER A 18 3.27 28.63 -17.78
C SER A 18 2.26 27.69 -17.11
N SER A 19 2.75 26.76 -16.30
CA SER A 19 1.89 25.87 -15.54
C SER A 19 1.30 26.63 -14.35
N THR A 20 -0.03 26.57 -14.23
CA THR A 20 -0.80 27.03 -13.08
C THR A 20 -0.86 25.96 -11.97
N ALA A 21 -0.04 24.90 -12.08
CA ALA A 21 -0.08 23.79 -11.15
C ALA A 21 0.31 24.25 -9.73
N PRO A 22 -0.43 23.79 -8.70
CA PRO A 22 -0.30 24.29 -7.33
C PRO A 22 0.96 23.81 -6.61
N ILE A 23 1.68 22.82 -7.16
CA ILE A 23 2.82 22.17 -6.50
C ILE A 23 4.01 21.99 -7.45
N THR A 24 5.23 21.94 -6.89
CA THR A 24 6.46 21.58 -7.61
C THR A 24 6.87 20.15 -7.31
N LEU A 25 7.21 19.36 -8.33
CA LEU A 25 7.81 18.03 -8.16
C LEU A 25 9.30 18.10 -8.54
N LEU A 26 10.18 18.07 -7.54
CA LEU A 26 11.63 18.04 -7.73
C LEU A 26 12.09 16.60 -7.97
N CYS A 27 12.72 16.34 -9.11
CA CYS A 27 13.13 15.01 -9.52
C CYS A 27 14.66 14.86 -9.47
N LEU A 28 15.16 14.02 -8.56
CA LEU A 28 16.58 13.71 -8.37
C LEU A 28 16.92 12.43 -9.16
N PRO A 29 17.87 12.51 -10.11
CA PRO A 29 18.18 11.40 -10.99
C PRO A 29 18.91 10.26 -10.28
N TYR A 30 18.90 9.10 -10.93
CA TYR A 30 19.75 7.97 -10.57
C TYR A 30 21.20 8.17 -11.06
N ALA A 31 22.09 7.29 -10.62
CA ALA A 31 23.52 7.41 -10.89
C ALA A 31 23.84 7.52 -12.39
N GLY A 32 24.72 8.45 -12.76
CA GLY A 32 25.17 8.67 -14.12
C GLY A 32 24.17 9.39 -15.03
N ARG A 33 23.09 9.98 -14.49
CA ARG A 33 22.15 10.82 -15.25
C ARG A 33 21.97 12.18 -14.62
N GLY A 34 21.48 13.13 -15.42
CA GLY A 34 21.04 14.44 -14.97
C GLY A 34 19.54 14.62 -15.10
N ALA A 35 19.11 15.89 -15.16
CA ALA A 35 17.70 16.26 -15.16
C ALA A 35 16.93 15.70 -16.37
N SER A 36 17.61 15.43 -17.49
CA SER A 36 17.00 14.88 -18.71
C SER A 36 16.37 13.49 -18.55
N ALA A 37 16.68 12.78 -17.45
CA ALA A 37 16.03 11.53 -17.08
C ALA A 37 14.51 11.68 -16.89
N PHE A 38 14.03 12.90 -16.64
CA PHE A 38 12.62 13.21 -16.37
C PHE A 38 11.96 14.04 -17.49
N ARG A 39 12.61 14.18 -18.66
CA ARG A 39 12.15 15.08 -19.73
C ARG A 39 10.73 14.78 -20.24
N THR A 40 10.33 13.52 -20.21
CA THR A 40 9.03 12.98 -20.66
C THR A 40 7.92 13.21 -19.65
N TRP A 41 8.25 13.46 -18.37
CA TRP A 41 7.27 13.44 -17.28
C TRP A 41 6.22 14.54 -17.36
N ASN A 42 6.52 15.66 -18.03
CA ASN A 42 5.51 16.68 -18.27
C ASN A 42 4.34 16.17 -19.14
N ALA A 43 4.53 15.13 -19.95
CA ALA A 43 3.44 14.54 -20.73
C ALA A 43 2.33 13.96 -19.83
N GLY A 44 2.68 13.46 -18.65
CA GLY A 44 1.74 12.84 -17.71
C GLY A 44 1.40 13.67 -16.47
N LEU A 45 2.18 14.72 -16.17
CA LEU A 45 2.10 15.43 -14.88
C LEU A 45 1.93 16.95 -14.99
N ALA A 46 2.01 17.56 -16.18
CA ALA A 46 2.05 19.02 -16.31
C ALA A 46 0.80 19.75 -15.80
N ASP A 47 -0.33 19.05 -15.73
CA ASP A 47 -1.61 19.56 -15.23
C ASP A 47 -1.72 19.51 -13.69
N VAL A 48 -0.94 18.67 -13.02
CA VAL A 48 -0.97 18.52 -11.55
C VAL A 48 0.29 19.06 -10.86
N ALA A 49 1.43 19.09 -11.53
CA ALA A 49 2.69 19.55 -10.95
C ALA A 49 3.63 20.23 -11.95
N ASN A 50 4.43 21.16 -11.41
CA ASN A 50 5.60 21.67 -12.07
C ASN A 50 6.76 20.66 -11.93
N VAL A 51 7.01 19.84 -12.96
CA VAL A 51 8.13 18.89 -12.93
C VAL A 51 9.46 19.62 -13.15
N VAL A 52 10.37 19.45 -12.20
CA VAL A 52 11.66 20.13 -12.17
C VAL A 52 12.75 19.09 -11.95
N GLY A 53 13.53 18.82 -12.99
CA GLY A 53 14.69 17.93 -12.88
C GLY A 53 15.85 18.62 -12.18
N VAL A 54 16.46 17.94 -11.21
CA VAL A 54 17.65 18.42 -10.50
C VAL A 54 18.91 18.13 -11.32
N GLN A 55 19.63 19.19 -11.67
CA GLN A 55 20.87 19.14 -12.43
C GLN A 55 22.08 19.01 -11.51
N LEU A 56 22.46 17.76 -11.22
CA LEU A 56 23.65 17.43 -10.44
C LEU A 56 24.96 17.83 -11.19
N PRO A 57 26.06 18.10 -10.48
CA PRO A 57 27.31 18.55 -11.11
C PRO A 57 27.99 17.42 -11.91
N GLY A 58 28.83 17.76 -12.90
CA GLY A 58 29.59 16.81 -13.71
C GLY A 58 28.82 16.13 -14.85
N ARG A 59 27.61 16.61 -15.19
CA ARG A 59 26.79 16.02 -16.26
C ARG A 59 25.91 17.05 -16.96
N GLU A 60 25.48 16.72 -18.17
CA GLU A 60 24.63 17.55 -19.05
C GLU A 60 25.15 19.01 -19.10
N SER A 61 24.33 20.02 -18.76
CA SER A 61 24.75 21.43 -18.77
C SER A 61 25.85 21.78 -17.75
N ARG A 62 26.19 20.87 -16.83
CA ARG A 62 27.25 21.01 -15.82
C ARG A 62 28.41 20.02 -16.04
N PHE A 63 28.61 19.51 -17.27
CA PHE A 63 29.61 18.48 -17.57
C PHE A 63 31.06 18.89 -17.22
N GLY A 64 31.38 20.19 -17.24
CA GLY A 64 32.71 20.70 -16.90
C GLY A 64 33.00 20.83 -15.40
N GLU A 65 32.03 20.52 -14.53
CA GLU A 65 32.21 20.53 -13.07
C GLU A 65 32.65 19.14 -12.56
N SER A 66 33.30 19.07 -11.39
CA SER A 66 33.53 17.78 -10.72
C SER A 66 32.18 17.12 -10.37
N ALA A 67 32.07 15.81 -10.50
CA ALA A 67 30.84 15.06 -10.23
C ALA A 67 30.57 14.82 -8.72
N ASP A 68 31.19 15.59 -7.83
CA ASP A 68 31.06 15.42 -6.39
C ASP A 68 29.65 15.81 -5.93
N LEU A 69 28.99 14.89 -5.21
CA LEU A 69 27.66 15.11 -4.66
C LEU A 69 27.75 15.74 -3.28
N ASP A 70 27.15 16.93 -3.16
CA ASP A 70 27.04 17.68 -1.93
C ASP A 70 25.55 17.90 -1.57
N PRO A 71 24.99 17.09 -0.64
CA PRO A 71 23.62 17.26 -0.19
C PRO A 71 23.40 18.61 0.53
N ASP A 72 24.44 19.19 1.13
CA ASP A 72 24.35 20.50 1.80
C ASP A 72 24.11 21.62 0.80
N ALA A 73 24.91 21.65 -0.26
CA ALA A 73 24.76 22.63 -1.34
C ALA A 73 23.41 22.47 -2.07
N LEU A 74 22.93 21.24 -2.27
CA LEU A 74 21.62 21.01 -2.88
C LEU A 74 20.48 21.47 -1.97
N ALA A 75 20.54 21.19 -0.67
CA ALA A 75 19.56 21.69 0.28
C ALA A 75 19.53 23.23 0.34
N ASP A 76 20.69 23.91 0.24
CA ASP A 76 20.74 25.38 0.18
C ASP A 76 20.12 25.92 -1.11
N ALA A 77 20.38 25.25 -2.24
CA ALA A 77 19.77 25.62 -3.51
C ALA A 77 18.24 25.46 -3.47
N ILE A 78 17.72 24.39 -2.86
CA ILE A 78 16.28 24.16 -2.70
C ILE A 78 15.67 25.24 -1.79
N ALA A 79 16.24 25.44 -0.60
CA ALA A 79 15.73 26.40 0.38
C ALA A 79 15.68 27.84 -0.17
N SER A 80 16.61 28.21 -1.05
CA SER A 80 16.69 29.56 -1.62
C SER A 80 15.87 29.78 -2.89
N SER A 81 15.54 28.71 -3.63
CA SER A 81 14.98 28.82 -4.98
C SER A 81 13.59 28.24 -5.15
N ILE A 82 13.18 27.31 -4.28
CA ILE A 82 11.90 26.63 -4.37
C ILE A 82 10.94 27.27 -3.38
N THR A 83 9.84 27.82 -3.90
CA THR A 83 8.83 28.52 -3.14
C THR A 83 7.48 27.82 -3.27
N GLY A 84 6.69 27.82 -2.21
CA GLY A 84 5.38 27.15 -2.17
C GLY A 84 5.48 25.64 -1.95
N PRO A 85 4.35 24.92 -2.04
CA PRO A 85 4.31 23.48 -1.84
C PRO A 85 5.19 22.74 -2.86
N TYR A 86 5.92 21.74 -2.41
CA TYR A 86 6.70 20.88 -3.29
C TYR A 86 6.84 19.45 -2.74
N LEU A 87 7.13 18.52 -3.64
CA LEU A 87 7.51 17.13 -3.35
C LEU A 87 8.89 16.85 -3.92
N ILE A 88 9.53 15.81 -3.40
CA ILE A 88 10.78 15.29 -3.93
C ILE A 88 10.56 13.87 -4.41
N TYR A 89 10.84 13.58 -5.69
CA TYR A 89 11.04 12.24 -6.21
C TYR A 89 12.53 11.99 -6.41
N GLY A 90 13.05 10.88 -5.92
CA GLY A 90 14.43 10.46 -6.14
C GLY A 90 14.50 9.01 -6.56
N HIS A 91 15.22 8.71 -7.65
CA HIS A 91 15.39 7.34 -8.13
C HIS A 91 16.79 6.78 -7.79
N SER A 92 16.86 5.57 -7.24
CA SER A 92 18.09 4.88 -6.84
C SER A 92 18.97 5.78 -5.96
N LEU A 93 20.14 6.23 -6.45
CA LEU A 93 20.96 7.29 -5.85
C LEU A 93 20.12 8.50 -5.39
N GLY A 94 19.27 9.00 -6.27
CA GLY A 94 18.44 10.18 -6.03
C GLY A 94 17.51 10.03 -4.83
N GLY A 95 17.09 8.80 -4.50
CA GLY A 95 16.28 8.53 -3.31
C GLY A 95 17.07 8.75 -2.01
N ARG A 96 18.31 8.25 -1.94
CA ARG A 96 19.21 8.49 -0.80
C ARG A 96 19.65 9.94 -0.70
N LEU A 97 19.96 10.56 -1.84
CA LEU A 97 20.28 11.98 -1.89
C LEU A 97 19.09 12.82 -1.41
N GLY A 98 17.87 12.49 -1.86
CA GLY A 98 16.64 13.13 -1.42
C GLY A 98 16.45 13.05 0.09
N TYR A 99 16.67 11.87 0.70
CA TYR A 99 16.65 11.72 2.15
C TYR A 99 17.64 12.66 2.86
N GLU A 100 18.90 12.67 2.43
CA GLU A 100 19.95 13.50 3.04
C GLU A 100 19.70 15.00 2.89
N VAL A 101 19.09 15.39 1.77
CA VAL A 101 18.65 16.77 1.52
C VAL A 101 17.51 17.15 2.44
N VAL A 102 16.48 16.30 2.58
CA VAL A 102 15.34 16.58 3.48
C VAL A 102 15.80 16.69 4.93
N ALA A 103 16.71 15.83 5.37
CA ALA A 103 17.27 15.93 6.71
C ALA A 103 17.95 17.29 6.95
N ARG A 104 18.77 17.76 6.00
CA ARG A 104 19.45 19.06 6.11
C ARG A 104 18.50 20.24 6.06
N LEU A 105 17.46 20.17 5.22
CA LEU A 105 16.40 21.17 5.21
C LEU A 105 15.71 21.26 6.58
N ALA A 106 15.46 20.11 7.23
CA ALA A 106 14.88 20.07 8.56
C ALA A 106 15.82 20.66 9.62
N ASP A 107 17.10 20.28 9.60
CA ASP A 107 18.12 20.81 10.52
C ASP A 107 18.29 22.33 10.40
N ARG A 108 18.05 22.88 9.20
CA ARG A 108 18.10 24.32 8.90
C ARG A 108 16.79 25.06 9.19
N GLY A 109 15.72 24.37 9.56
CA GLY A 109 14.39 24.96 9.71
C GLY A 109 13.81 25.52 8.40
N ALA A 110 14.25 25.02 7.25
CA ALA A 110 13.77 25.44 5.93
C ALA A 110 12.41 24.80 5.61
N ALA A 111 11.73 25.32 4.58
CA ALA A 111 10.49 24.73 4.08
C ALA A 111 10.76 23.28 3.61
N LEU A 112 9.98 22.34 4.12
CA LEU A 112 10.11 20.91 3.84
C LEU A 112 9.19 20.49 2.68
N PRO A 113 9.55 19.44 1.92
CA PRO A 113 8.60 18.87 0.97
C PRO A 113 7.43 18.21 1.71
N GLY A 114 6.27 18.17 1.08
CA GLY A 114 5.10 17.45 1.61
C GLY A 114 5.31 15.94 1.68
N ARG A 115 6.18 15.39 0.83
CA ARG A 115 6.56 13.97 0.77
C ARG A 115 7.90 13.77 0.08
N LEU A 116 8.64 12.74 0.51
CA LEU A 116 9.78 12.19 -0.21
C LEU A 116 9.39 10.86 -0.86
N LEU A 117 9.45 10.77 -2.19
CA LEU A 117 9.24 9.54 -2.95
C LEU A 117 10.59 8.94 -3.35
N VAL A 118 10.85 7.71 -2.93
CA VAL A 118 12.11 6.99 -3.19
C VAL A 118 11.85 5.81 -4.13
N GLY A 119 12.21 5.97 -5.40
CA GLY A 119 12.04 4.93 -6.43
C GLY A 119 13.28 4.06 -6.56
N GLY A 120 13.17 2.73 -6.51
CA GLY A 120 14.29 1.80 -6.72
C GLY A 120 15.49 2.08 -5.82
N SER A 121 15.25 2.54 -4.58
CA SER A 121 16.31 3.04 -3.70
C SER A 121 16.40 2.22 -2.43
N VAL A 122 17.61 1.83 -2.03
CA VAL A 122 17.86 1.10 -0.79
C VAL A 122 17.83 2.08 0.40
N PRO A 123 17.19 1.74 1.53
CA PRO A 123 17.21 2.55 2.76
C PRO A 123 18.62 2.99 3.16
N VAL A 124 18.72 4.18 3.75
CA VAL A 124 20.00 4.80 4.10
C VAL A 124 20.79 4.04 5.16
N ASP A 125 20.12 3.38 6.11
CA ASP A 125 20.76 2.59 7.16
C ASP A 125 21.31 1.25 6.67
N LEU A 126 21.00 0.86 5.44
CA LEU A 126 21.48 -0.38 4.85
C LEU A 126 22.68 -0.13 3.93
N PRO A 127 23.71 -0.98 3.99
CA PRO A 127 24.81 -0.91 3.03
C PRO A 127 24.29 -1.22 1.61
N ASN A 128 25.04 -0.78 0.59
CA ASN A 128 24.81 -1.33 -0.75
C ASN A 128 25.43 -2.72 -0.80
N GLU A 129 24.60 -3.71 -1.09
CA GLU A 129 25.00 -5.11 -1.21
C GLU A 129 24.77 -5.63 -2.64
N GLY A 130 25.29 -6.81 -2.92
CA GLY A 130 25.07 -7.50 -4.19
C GLY A 130 25.82 -6.88 -5.37
N ALA A 131 25.19 -6.88 -6.54
CA ALA A 131 25.85 -6.62 -7.83
C ALA A 131 26.48 -5.21 -7.94
N LEU A 132 26.01 -4.24 -7.16
CA LEU A 132 26.47 -2.85 -7.19
C LEU A 132 27.46 -2.49 -6.07
N ALA A 133 27.74 -3.40 -5.14
CA ALA A 133 28.64 -3.12 -4.03
C ALA A 133 30.07 -2.86 -4.51
N GLY A 134 30.65 -1.72 -4.13
CA GLY A 134 32.04 -1.38 -4.42
C GLY A 134 32.33 -1.07 -5.89
N VAL A 135 31.30 -0.89 -6.71
CA VAL A 135 31.43 -0.77 -8.17
C VAL A 135 32.28 0.44 -8.58
N SER A 136 32.33 1.51 -7.79
CA SER A 136 33.17 2.69 -8.08
C SER A 136 34.67 2.42 -8.04
N ARG A 137 35.10 1.30 -7.46
CA ARG A 137 36.51 0.89 -7.35
C ARG A 137 36.93 -0.05 -8.48
N GLU A 138 35.97 -0.50 -9.30
CA GLU A 138 36.20 -1.41 -10.41
C GLU A 138 36.70 -0.66 -11.67
N PRO A 139 37.36 -1.36 -12.61
CA PRO A 139 37.67 -0.82 -13.94
C PRO A 139 36.40 -0.45 -14.72
N ASP A 140 36.45 0.57 -15.59
CA ASP A 140 35.28 1.09 -16.32
C ASP A 140 34.52 -0.01 -17.07
N ALA A 141 35.22 -0.96 -17.72
CA ALA A 141 34.59 -2.08 -18.43
C ALA A 141 33.69 -2.94 -17.51
N VAL A 142 34.10 -3.17 -16.27
CA VAL A 142 33.33 -3.93 -15.28
C VAL A 142 32.13 -3.13 -14.79
N ILE A 143 32.29 -1.81 -14.62
CA ILE A 143 31.19 -0.91 -14.26
C ILE A 143 30.12 -0.95 -15.37
N VAL A 144 30.53 -0.75 -16.63
CA VAL A 144 29.64 -0.75 -17.79
C VAL A 144 28.90 -2.08 -17.91
N GLU A 145 29.59 -3.21 -17.75
CA GLU A 145 28.96 -4.54 -17.78
C GLU A 145 27.89 -4.70 -16.70
N ARG A 146 28.21 -4.35 -15.45
CA ARG A 146 27.28 -4.48 -14.32
C ARG A 146 26.07 -3.58 -14.48
N LEU A 147 26.27 -2.34 -14.93
CA LEU A 147 25.17 -1.40 -15.21
C LEU A 147 24.32 -1.84 -16.39
N GLY A 148 24.93 -2.38 -17.44
CA GLY A 148 24.22 -2.94 -18.59
C GLY A 148 23.28 -4.08 -18.20
N ARG A 149 23.74 -5.01 -17.34
CA ARG A 149 22.91 -6.12 -16.83
C ARG A 149 21.69 -5.66 -16.02
N LEU A 150 21.78 -4.50 -15.37
CA LEU A 150 20.68 -3.93 -14.59
C LEU A 150 19.74 -3.08 -15.45
N GLY A 151 20.06 -2.83 -16.72
CA GLY A 151 19.31 -1.92 -17.59
C GLY A 151 19.63 -0.43 -17.38
N GLY A 152 20.73 -0.10 -16.69
CA GLY A 152 21.13 1.28 -16.40
C GLY A 152 21.81 2.00 -17.56
N LEU A 153 22.21 1.24 -18.58
CA LEU A 153 22.76 1.75 -19.83
C LEU A 153 21.97 1.12 -20.99
N PRO A 154 21.25 1.94 -21.78
CA PRO A 154 20.57 1.45 -22.99
C PRO A 154 21.55 0.82 -23.98
N PRO A 155 21.13 -0.16 -24.81
CA PRO A 155 21.99 -0.81 -25.80
C PRO A 155 22.71 0.17 -26.72
N GLU A 156 22.07 1.29 -27.07
CA GLU A 156 22.63 2.33 -27.93
C GLU A 156 23.79 3.05 -27.25
N VAL A 157 23.73 3.23 -25.93
CA VAL A 157 24.81 3.80 -25.13
C VAL A 157 25.94 2.78 -24.98
N LEU A 158 25.62 1.51 -24.75
CA LEU A 158 26.61 0.43 -24.68
C LEU A 158 27.38 0.25 -25.99
N ALA A 159 26.75 0.55 -27.12
CA ALA A 159 27.36 0.47 -28.44
C ALA A 159 28.21 1.71 -28.84
N ALA A 160 28.13 2.81 -28.07
CA ALA A 160 28.79 4.08 -28.38
C ALA A 160 29.91 4.39 -27.38
N SER A 161 31.14 3.96 -27.68
CA SER A 161 32.30 4.13 -26.79
C SER A 161 32.58 5.59 -26.43
N GLU A 162 32.48 6.54 -27.37
CA GLU A 162 32.73 7.95 -27.06
C GLU A 162 31.68 8.54 -26.10
N LEU A 163 30.44 8.03 -26.15
CA LEU A 163 29.38 8.43 -25.23
C LEU A 163 29.61 7.83 -23.84
N LEU A 164 30.09 6.58 -23.76
CA LEU A 164 30.45 5.97 -22.48
C LEU A 164 31.58 6.76 -21.81
N ASP A 165 32.66 7.07 -22.53
CA ASP A 165 33.79 7.84 -22.01
C ASP A 165 33.35 9.20 -21.44
N LEU A 166 32.36 9.84 -22.07
CA LEU A 166 31.78 11.10 -21.60
C LEU A 166 30.96 10.92 -20.31
N LEU A 167 30.27 9.80 -20.13
CA LEU A 167 29.40 9.53 -18.97
C LEU A 167 30.15 8.95 -17.77
N MET A 168 31.27 8.26 -18.01
CA MET A 168 32.00 7.53 -16.96
C MET A 168 32.44 8.39 -15.77
N PRO A 169 32.92 9.63 -15.92
CA PRO A 169 33.26 10.48 -14.78
C PRO A 169 32.08 10.72 -13.82
N ALA A 170 30.89 10.99 -14.37
CA ALA A 170 29.68 11.20 -13.57
C ALA A 170 29.20 9.89 -12.92
N ILE A 171 29.19 8.79 -13.66
CA ILE A 171 28.86 7.45 -13.16
C ILE A 171 29.78 7.09 -11.98
N ARG A 172 31.09 7.25 -12.14
CA ARG A 172 32.08 6.91 -11.12
C ARG A 172 31.97 7.83 -9.90
N GLY A 173 31.77 9.14 -10.10
CA GLY A 173 31.55 10.09 -9.00
C GLY A 173 30.33 9.72 -8.16
N ASP A 174 29.21 9.42 -8.80
CA ASP A 174 27.97 9.01 -8.13
C ASP A 174 28.13 7.69 -7.37
N PHE A 175 28.72 6.66 -8.00
CA PHE A 175 28.95 5.39 -7.31
C PHE A 175 30.00 5.50 -6.21
N SER A 176 30.97 6.41 -6.33
CA SER A 176 31.92 6.71 -5.26
C SER A 176 31.20 7.28 -4.04
N TRP A 177 30.24 8.19 -4.26
CA TRP A 177 29.39 8.67 -3.17
C TRP A 177 28.59 7.53 -2.53
N ILE A 178 27.97 6.67 -3.34
CA ILE A 178 27.19 5.50 -2.90
C ILE A 178 28.02 4.50 -2.09
N ASP A 179 29.24 4.17 -2.54
CA ASP A 179 30.12 3.18 -1.90
C ASP A 179 30.78 3.71 -0.62
N ASN A 180 31.00 5.01 -0.55
CA ASN A 180 31.58 5.68 0.61
C ASN A 180 30.51 6.25 1.55
N TYR A 181 29.23 6.17 1.17
CA TYR A 181 28.13 6.62 2.01
C TYR A 181 28.14 5.89 3.36
N ARG A 182 28.02 6.67 4.43
CA ARG A 182 27.92 6.18 5.80
C ARG A 182 26.76 6.92 6.45
N TRP A 183 25.69 6.18 6.72
CA TRP A 183 24.57 6.75 7.45
C TRP A 183 24.95 7.03 8.89
N SER A 184 24.65 8.24 9.34
CA SER A 184 24.75 8.63 10.73
C SER A 184 23.36 8.50 11.36
N PRO A 185 23.22 7.74 12.47
CA PRO A 185 21.94 7.56 13.14
C PRO A 185 21.27 8.90 13.46
N ARG A 186 20.00 9.03 13.09
CA ARG A 186 19.18 10.21 13.36
C ARG A 186 17.73 9.81 13.60
N GLY A 187 16.93 10.73 14.13
CA GLY A 187 15.48 10.55 14.25
C GLY A 187 14.81 10.36 12.88
N VAL A 188 13.56 9.89 12.89
CA VAL A 188 12.76 9.81 11.65
C VAL A 188 12.67 11.19 10.99
N LEU A 189 12.61 11.23 9.66
CA LEU A 189 12.34 12.50 8.99
C LEU A 189 10.96 13.01 9.39
N PRO A 190 10.78 14.34 9.50
CA PRO A 190 9.46 14.95 9.72
C PRO A 190 8.55 14.92 8.48
N VAL A 191 8.98 14.25 7.40
CA VAL A 191 8.28 14.14 6.12
C VAL A 191 7.92 12.67 5.86
N PRO A 192 6.70 12.35 5.40
CA PRO A 192 6.35 10.98 5.03
C PRO A 192 7.14 10.53 3.80
N ILE A 193 7.49 9.24 3.76
CA ILE A 193 8.21 8.63 2.64
C ILE A 193 7.28 7.67 1.89
N THR A 194 7.27 7.76 0.56
CA THR A 194 6.70 6.71 -0.31
C THR A 194 7.84 5.97 -1.01
N ALA A 195 8.04 4.70 -0.69
CA ALA A 195 8.96 3.84 -1.41
C ALA A 195 8.26 3.22 -2.63
N VAL A 196 8.90 3.28 -3.79
CA VAL A 196 8.42 2.66 -5.04
C VAL A 196 9.46 1.65 -5.51
N CYS A 197 9.07 0.40 -5.72
CA CYS A 197 9.96 -0.69 -6.11
C CYS A 197 9.52 -1.33 -7.42
N GLY A 198 10.46 -1.84 -8.21
CA GLY A 198 10.14 -2.72 -9.33
C GLY A 198 9.86 -4.13 -8.83
N THR A 199 8.85 -4.82 -9.38
CA THR A 199 8.53 -6.22 -9.02
C THR A 199 9.68 -7.19 -9.26
N THR A 200 10.59 -6.87 -10.18
CA THR A 200 11.80 -7.67 -10.49
C THR A 200 13.10 -6.93 -10.15
N ASP A 201 13.04 -5.85 -9.37
CA ASP A 201 14.22 -5.12 -8.92
C ASP A 201 15.01 -5.94 -7.87
N ALA A 202 16.19 -6.41 -8.27
CA ALA A 202 17.09 -7.17 -7.40
C ALA A 202 17.87 -6.29 -6.41
N VAL A 203 17.93 -4.97 -6.62
CA VAL A 203 18.66 -4.02 -5.76
C VAL A 203 17.75 -3.51 -4.64
N SER A 204 16.53 -3.12 -4.99
CA SER A 204 15.56 -2.54 -4.06
C SER A 204 14.22 -3.28 -4.16
N SER A 205 14.22 -4.58 -3.79
CA SER A 205 12.98 -5.36 -3.70
C SER A 205 11.97 -4.73 -2.72
N ALA A 206 10.70 -5.10 -2.81
CA ALA A 206 9.67 -4.59 -1.89
C ALA A 206 10.02 -4.80 -0.41
N ALA A 207 10.67 -5.93 -0.07
CA ALA A 207 11.14 -6.19 1.30
C ALA A 207 12.24 -5.22 1.75
N VAL A 208 13.17 -4.88 0.86
CA VAL A 208 14.21 -3.86 1.12
C VAL A 208 13.57 -2.48 1.20
N GLY A 209 12.69 -2.13 0.26
CA GLY A 209 11.97 -0.87 0.21
C GLY A 209 11.11 -0.60 1.45
N ALA A 210 10.52 -1.64 2.05
CA ALA A 210 9.79 -1.53 3.32
C ALA A 210 10.65 -0.99 4.47
N GLY A 211 11.98 -1.13 4.39
CA GLY A 211 12.92 -0.59 5.38
C GLY A 211 12.91 0.93 5.48
N TRP A 212 12.44 1.65 4.45
CA TRP A 212 12.27 3.11 4.49
C TRP A 212 11.26 3.57 5.55
N SER A 213 10.35 2.69 6.00
CA SER A 213 9.42 3.01 7.10
C SER A 213 10.11 3.45 8.39
N ARG A 214 11.33 2.94 8.67
CA ARG A 214 12.14 3.32 9.84
C ARG A 214 12.63 4.77 9.81
N HIS A 215 12.60 5.38 8.64
CA HIS A 215 13.16 6.71 8.35
C HIS A 215 12.09 7.75 8.04
N SER A 216 10.83 7.34 8.03
CA SER A 216 9.67 8.13 7.60
C SER A 216 8.90 8.70 8.79
N ALA A 217 8.29 9.87 8.61
CA ALA A 217 7.17 10.27 9.43
C ALA A 217 6.00 9.26 9.31
N PRO A 218 4.97 9.31 10.17
CA PRO A 218 3.72 8.59 9.95
C PRO A 218 3.18 8.83 8.52
N ASP A 219 2.43 7.88 7.98
CA ASP A 219 2.01 7.84 6.56
C ASP A 219 3.11 7.40 5.56
N PHE A 220 4.02 6.52 6.01
CA PHE A 220 4.87 5.74 5.11
C PHE A 220 4.02 4.91 4.15
N ARG A 221 4.41 4.87 2.87
CA ARG A 221 3.77 4.04 1.85
C ARG A 221 4.82 3.23 1.09
N LEU A 222 4.42 2.04 0.67
CA LEU A 222 5.22 1.19 -0.21
C LEU A 222 4.34 0.80 -1.41
N SER A 223 4.86 1.04 -2.61
CA SER A 223 4.21 0.68 -3.87
C SER A 223 5.16 -0.13 -4.72
N SER A 224 4.61 -1.05 -5.50
CA SER A 224 5.37 -1.83 -6.47
C SER A 224 4.82 -1.61 -7.87
N LEU A 225 5.70 -1.39 -8.83
CA LEU A 225 5.38 -1.25 -10.24
C LEU A 225 5.97 -2.44 -11.00
N VAL A 226 5.28 -2.89 -12.05
CA VAL A 226 5.77 -3.97 -12.90
C VAL A 226 7.06 -3.49 -13.59
N GLY A 227 8.17 -4.17 -13.35
CA GLY A 227 9.45 -3.82 -13.95
C GLY A 227 10.65 -4.08 -13.03
N GLY A 228 11.84 -3.87 -13.58
CA GLY A 228 13.10 -3.98 -12.85
C GLY A 228 13.48 -2.67 -12.14
N HIS A 229 14.78 -2.50 -11.87
CA HIS A 229 15.31 -1.31 -11.19
C HIS A 229 14.89 -0.01 -11.86
N PHE A 230 14.93 0.04 -13.21
CA PHE A 230 14.61 1.22 -14.00
C PHE A 230 13.13 1.29 -14.42
N PHE A 231 12.22 0.87 -13.54
CA PHE A 231 10.77 0.99 -13.78
C PHE A 231 10.32 2.43 -14.08
N LEU A 232 11.13 3.44 -13.71
CA LEU A 232 10.82 4.83 -14.05
C LEU A 232 10.73 5.09 -15.56
N HIS A 233 11.33 4.24 -16.37
CA HIS A 233 11.21 4.29 -17.84
C HIS A 233 10.24 3.23 -18.36
N SER A 234 10.28 2.01 -17.82
CA SER A 234 9.51 0.89 -18.36
C SER A 234 8.04 0.88 -17.92
N ALA A 235 7.71 1.56 -16.83
CA ALA A 235 6.36 1.70 -16.25
C ALA A 235 6.05 3.18 -15.97
N GLU A 236 6.45 4.03 -16.92
CA GLU A 236 6.39 5.48 -16.79
C GLU A 236 4.93 6.00 -16.61
N PRO A 237 3.92 5.51 -17.37
CA PRO A 237 2.53 5.90 -17.14
C PRO A 237 1.99 5.52 -15.76
N GLU A 238 2.31 4.32 -15.27
CA GLU A 238 1.90 3.83 -13.96
C GLU A 238 2.60 4.61 -12.83
N LEU A 239 3.88 4.94 -13.03
CA LEU A 239 4.62 5.80 -12.11
C LEU A 239 4.02 7.21 -12.08
N TRP A 240 3.64 7.78 -13.22
CA TRP A 240 2.94 9.06 -13.25
C TRP A 240 1.61 8.99 -12.51
N GLN A 241 0.82 7.94 -12.70
CA GLN A 241 -0.44 7.78 -11.96
C GLN A 241 -0.24 7.72 -10.45
N LEU A 242 0.81 7.03 -9.99
CA LEU A 242 1.21 7.02 -8.59
C LEU A 242 1.62 8.43 -8.13
N LEU A 243 2.46 9.13 -8.89
CA LEU A 243 2.89 10.48 -8.55
C LEU A 243 1.72 11.46 -8.48
N ARG A 244 0.74 11.34 -9.38
CA ARG A 244 -0.50 12.13 -9.36
C ARG A 244 -1.26 11.93 -8.06
N SER A 245 -1.43 10.68 -7.62
CA SER A 245 -2.15 10.42 -6.35
C SER A 245 -1.43 10.99 -5.14
N GLU A 246 -0.10 11.00 -5.14
CA GLU A 246 0.71 11.60 -4.08
C GLU A 246 0.70 13.14 -4.13
N ILE A 247 0.65 13.72 -5.32
CA ILE A 247 0.50 15.17 -5.56
C ILE A 247 -0.89 15.65 -5.12
N ASP A 248 -1.94 14.95 -5.52
CA ASP A 248 -3.33 15.29 -5.16
C ASP A 248 -3.55 15.18 -3.64
N GLY A 249 -2.82 14.27 -2.98
CA GLY A 249 -2.81 14.14 -1.51
C GLY A 249 -2.05 15.25 -0.77
N THR A 250 -1.27 16.10 -1.45
CA THR A 250 -0.39 17.12 -0.84
C THR A 250 -0.74 18.56 -1.20
N ALA A 251 -1.63 18.80 -2.17
CA ALA A 251 -2.14 20.13 -2.55
C ALA A 251 -3.12 20.76 -1.53
N ALA A 252 -3.22 20.21 -0.32
CA ALA A 252 -4.15 20.64 0.72
C ALA A 252 -3.40 21.08 1.99
N GLU A 253 -3.54 22.35 2.39
CA GLU A 253 -3.49 22.67 3.83
C GLU A 253 -4.52 21.80 4.56
N PRO A 254 -4.23 21.36 5.80
CA PRO A 254 -4.58 20.05 6.34
C PRO A 254 -6.06 19.73 6.16
N THR A 255 -6.36 18.98 5.10
CA THR A 255 -7.66 18.37 4.82
C THR A 255 -7.44 17.03 4.13
N VAL A 256 -7.51 15.96 4.93
CA VAL A 256 -7.64 14.56 4.49
C VAL A 256 -9.01 14.39 3.79
N PRO A 257 -9.18 13.55 2.74
CA PRO A 257 -8.23 12.97 1.77
C PRO A 257 -8.82 12.83 0.32
N SER A 258 -8.09 12.29 -0.67
CA SER A 258 -8.70 11.51 -1.78
C SER A 258 -7.67 10.75 -2.66
N GLY A 259 -7.35 9.54 -2.27
CA GLY A 259 -7.12 8.40 -3.17
C GLY A 259 -8.15 7.34 -2.81
N GLN A 260 -8.40 6.35 -3.68
CA GLN A 260 -9.35 5.25 -3.43
C GLN A 260 -8.81 4.30 -2.35
N ASP A 261 -8.67 4.82 -1.14
CA ASP A 261 -8.13 4.16 0.02
C ASP A 261 -9.24 3.40 0.74
N VAL A 262 -8.91 2.20 1.20
CA VAL A 262 -9.78 1.37 2.02
C VAL A 262 -9.08 1.14 3.34
N ASP A 263 -9.67 1.62 4.42
CA ASP A 263 -9.28 1.25 5.76
C ASP A 263 -9.97 -0.07 6.12
N LEU A 264 -9.18 -1.10 6.40
CA LEU A 264 -9.66 -2.39 6.89
C LEU A 264 -9.38 -2.50 8.38
N TRP A 265 -10.40 -2.83 9.17
CA TRP A 265 -10.27 -3.18 10.58
C TRP A 265 -10.46 -4.68 10.75
N PHE A 266 -9.39 -5.36 11.12
CA PHE A 266 -9.42 -6.73 11.60
C PHE A 266 -9.70 -6.73 13.10
N VAL A 267 -10.83 -7.29 13.51
CA VAL A 267 -11.28 -7.27 14.90
C VAL A 267 -11.42 -8.71 15.42
N PRO A 268 -10.39 -9.23 16.13
CA PRO A 268 -10.52 -10.47 16.87
C PRO A 268 -11.59 -10.33 17.94
N LEU A 269 -12.60 -11.20 17.91
CA LEU A 269 -13.64 -11.25 18.92
C LEU A 269 -13.18 -12.11 20.11
N PRO A 270 -13.55 -11.73 21.34
CA PRO A 270 -13.34 -12.56 22.52
C PRO A 270 -13.93 -13.96 22.36
N ALA A 271 -13.20 -14.97 22.84
CA ALA A 271 -13.68 -16.34 22.80
C ALA A 271 -14.91 -16.50 23.71
N VAL A 272 -16.03 -16.92 23.13
CA VAL A 272 -17.21 -17.36 23.89
C VAL A 272 -17.14 -18.89 23.96
N PRO A 273 -16.96 -19.49 25.16
CA PRO A 273 -16.77 -20.93 25.27
C PRO A 273 -17.98 -21.69 24.72
N ASP A 274 -17.70 -22.77 24.02
CA ASP A 274 -18.71 -23.69 23.52
C ASP A 274 -18.71 -24.95 24.40
N PRO A 275 -19.75 -25.21 25.20
CA PRO A 275 -19.82 -26.40 26.03
C PRO A 275 -19.84 -27.71 25.22
N ALA A 276 -20.10 -27.66 23.90
CA ALA A 276 -20.08 -28.83 23.02
C ALA A 276 -18.75 -29.06 22.27
N ALA A 277 -17.79 -28.12 22.33
CA ALA A 277 -16.54 -28.17 21.54
C ALA A 277 -15.28 -28.50 22.37
N ALA A 278 -15.42 -29.16 23.53
CA ALA A 278 -14.32 -29.45 24.46
C ALA A 278 -13.26 -30.46 23.94
N SER A 279 -13.18 -30.73 22.63
CA SER A 279 -12.34 -31.79 22.07
C SER A 279 -11.64 -31.43 20.75
N SER A 280 -11.21 -30.18 20.55
CA SER A 280 -10.22 -29.87 19.52
C SER A 280 -9.07 -29.06 20.11
N GLU A 281 -7.85 -29.56 19.94
CA GLU A 281 -6.63 -28.93 20.45
C GLU A 281 -6.43 -27.52 19.86
N PRO A 282 -5.82 -26.60 20.63
CA PRO A 282 -5.52 -25.27 20.14
C PRO A 282 -4.46 -25.33 19.03
N GLY A 283 -4.86 -25.02 17.80
CA GLY A 283 -3.93 -24.79 16.69
C GLY A 283 -2.99 -23.61 16.97
N PRO A 284 -1.82 -23.56 16.31
CA PRO A 284 -0.76 -22.61 16.62
C PRO A 284 -1.25 -21.17 16.48
N THR A 285 -1.25 -20.45 17.59
CA THR A 285 -1.65 -19.05 17.70
C THR A 285 -0.44 -18.17 17.38
N LEU A 286 -0.48 -17.45 16.26
CA LEU A 286 0.45 -16.37 15.95
C LEU A 286 -0.34 -15.05 15.94
N GLY A 287 -0.01 -14.15 16.88
CA GLY A 287 -0.33 -12.72 16.81
C GLY A 287 -1.40 -12.20 17.78
N ALA A 288 -2.64 -12.69 17.70
CA ALA A 288 -3.72 -12.14 18.52
C ALA A 288 -3.68 -12.74 19.94
N ARG A 289 -3.31 -11.93 20.95
CA ARG A 289 -3.51 -12.32 22.36
C ARG A 289 -5.01 -12.59 22.56
N ALA A 290 -5.37 -13.85 22.85
CA ALA A 290 -6.75 -14.23 23.10
C ALA A 290 -7.32 -13.39 24.26
N VAL A 291 -8.42 -12.67 24.00
CA VAL A 291 -9.19 -11.99 25.03
C VAL A 291 -9.89 -13.06 25.89
N GLN A 292 -9.80 -12.94 27.22
CA GLN A 292 -10.27 -13.98 28.13
C GLN A 292 -11.80 -14.12 28.07
N THR A 293 -12.31 -15.30 28.43
CA THR A 293 -13.76 -15.58 28.44
C THR A 293 -14.53 -14.68 29.42
N ALA A 294 -13.92 -14.29 30.53
CA ALA A 294 -14.48 -13.33 31.49
C ALA A 294 -14.64 -11.93 30.88
N ASP A 295 -13.71 -11.51 30.01
CA ASP A 295 -13.81 -10.24 29.29
C ASP A 295 -14.94 -10.29 28.26
N ALA A 296 -15.15 -11.43 27.59
CA ALA A 296 -16.23 -11.61 26.61
C ALA A 296 -17.62 -11.34 27.21
N GLU A 297 -17.86 -11.79 28.44
CA GLU A 297 -19.11 -11.53 29.15
C GLU A 297 -19.25 -10.06 29.54
N ARG A 298 -18.21 -9.46 30.12
CA ARG A 298 -18.20 -8.04 30.47
C ARG A 298 -18.42 -7.15 29.25
N ILE A 299 -17.81 -7.48 28.11
CA ILE A 299 -17.96 -6.76 26.84
C ILE A 299 -19.38 -6.89 26.30
N ALA A 300 -19.96 -8.09 26.32
CA ALA A 300 -21.36 -8.28 25.91
C ALA A 300 -22.32 -7.50 26.80
N THR A 301 -22.07 -7.44 28.11
CA THR A 301 -22.82 -6.60 29.04
C THR A 301 -22.65 -5.11 28.72
N ALA A 302 -21.43 -4.63 28.50
CA ALA A 302 -21.16 -3.24 28.11
C ALA A 302 -21.90 -2.87 26.80
N ALA A 303 -21.94 -3.80 25.83
CA ALA A 303 -22.68 -3.62 24.58
C ALA A 303 -24.17 -3.35 24.82
N THR A 304 -24.79 -3.96 25.84
CA THR A 304 -26.21 -3.71 26.12
C THR A 304 -26.52 -2.27 26.54
N GLY A 305 -25.57 -1.59 27.19
CA GLY A 305 -25.67 -0.16 27.54
C GLY A 305 -25.22 0.79 26.43
N TRP A 306 -24.74 0.24 25.30
CA TRP A 306 -24.19 1.01 24.19
C TRP A 306 -25.07 0.97 22.95
N LEU A 307 -25.63 -0.19 22.59
CA LEU A 307 -26.29 -0.39 21.31
C LEU A 307 -27.70 0.19 21.26
N GLY A 308 -28.19 0.43 20.04
CA GLY A 308 -29.55 0.90 19.79
C GLY A 308 -30.65 -0.15 20.02
N PRO A 309 -31.92 0.29 20.08
CA PRO A 309 -33.05 -0.59 20.38
C PRO A 309 -33.28 -1.67 19.33
N GLY A 310 -33.03 -1.41 18.05
CA GLY A 310 -33.17 -2.38 16.97
C GLY A 310 -32.11 -3.47 17.01
N GLU A 311 -30.86 -3.13 17.32
CA GLU A 311 -29.78 -4.09 17.53
C GLU A 311 -30.04 -4.96 18.77
N LEU A 312 -30.48 -4.36 19.87
CA LEU A 312 -30.86 -5.10 21.09
C LEU A 312 -32.05 -6.04 20.86
N ALA A 313 -33.06 -5.60 20.11
CA ALA A 313 -34.20 -6.44 19.71
C ALA A 313 -33.79 -7.58 18.78
N ARG A 314 -32.81 -7.39 17.89
CA ARG A 314 -32.23 -8.48 17.09
C ARG A 314 -31.47 -9.47 17.96
N ALA A 315 -30.67 -8.97 18.91
CA ALA A 315 -29.92 -9.81 19.84
C ALA A 315 -30.85 -10.68 20.69
N SER A 316 -32.00 -10.15 21.15
CA SER A 316 -32.94 -10.90 21.99
C SER A 316 -33.68 -12.02 21.25
N ARG A 317 -33.70 -12.01 19.91
CA ARG A 317 -34.32 -13.05 19.08
C ARG A 317 -33.39 -14.25 18.86
N LEU A 318 -32.10 -14.13 19.18
CA LEU A 318 -31.15 -15.22 19.04
C LEU A 318 -31.41 -16.28 20.11
N ARG A 319 -31.61 -17.53 19.66
CA ARG A 319 -31.98 -18.66 20.52
C ARG A 319 -30.91 -19.01 21.54
N PHE A 320 -29.64 -18.93 21.14
CA PHE A 320 -28.53 -19.35 21.98
C PHE A 320 -27.80 -18.14 22.56
N ASP A 321 -27.52 -18.20 23.86
CA ASP A 321 -26.81 -17.13 24.56
C ASP A 321 -25.42 -16.85 23.96
N ARG A 322 -24.74 -17.91 23.47
CA ARG A 322 -23.46 -17.78 22.75
C ARG A 322 -23.58 -16.86 21.54
N ASP A 323 -24.57 -17.10 20.70
CA ASP A 323 -24.75 -16.36 19.45
C ASP A 323 -25.22 -14.93 19.77
N ARG A 324 -26.04 -14.76 20.81
CA ARG A 324 -26.42 -13.45 21.37
C ARG A 324 -25.20 -12.64 21.82
N ARG A 325 -24.32 -13.22 22.63
CA ARG A 325 -23.08 -12.56 23.10
C ARG A 325 -22.15 -12.19 21.95
N ARG A 326 -21.97 -13.11 20.97
CA ARG A 326 -21.17 -12.84 19.77
C ARG A 326 -21.76 -11.70 18.94
N TYR A 327 -23.07 -11.69 18.74
CA TYR A 327 -23.77 -10.63 18.02
C TYR A 327 -23.58 -9.26 18.70
N LEU A 328 -23.80 -9.18 20.01
CA LEU A 328 -23.65 -7.94 20.78
C LEU A 328 -22.21 -7.42 20.72
N THR A 329 -21.24 -8.31 20.93
CA THR A 329 -19.81 -7.97 20.93
C THR A 329 -19.36 -7.47 19.55
N ARG A 330 -19.82 -8.12 18.49
CA ARG A 330 -19.60 -7.69 17.09
C ARG A 330 -20.19 -6.32 16.81
N CYS A 331 -21.45 -6.07 17.17
CA CYS A 331 -22.07 -4.75 17.00
C CYS A 331 -21.28 -3.66 17.72
N LEU A 332 -20.90 -3.90 18.97
CA LEU A 332 -20.10 -2.95 19.74
C LEU A 332 -18.73 -2.69 19.08
N ALA A 333 -18.06 -3.72 18.57
CA ALA A 333 -16.81 -3.56 17.83
C ALA A 333 -16.98 -2.66 16.60
N VAL A 334 -18.03 -2.88 15.80
CA VAL A 334 -18.31 -2.04 14.61
C VAL A 334 -18.60 -0.60 15.02
N HIS A 335 -19.42 -0.37 16.05
CA HIS A 335 -19.66 0.97 16.60
C HIS A 335 -18.34 1.63 17.03
N ARG A 336 -17.46 0.89 17.72
CA ARG A 336 -16.18 1.41 18.19
C ARG A 336 -15.22 1.73 17.04
N VAL A 337 -15.19 0.88 16.01
CA VAL A 337 -14.46 1.18 14.77
C VAL A 337 -14.96 2.49 14.18
N LEU A 338 -16.28 2.68 14.05
CA LEU A 338 -16.90 3.90 13.51
C LEU A 338 -16.60 5.16 14.33
N GLN A 339 -16.41 5.06 15.65
CA GLN A 339 -15.98 6.20 16.46
C GLN A 339 -14.60 6.75 16.06
N ASN A 340 -13.69 5.92 15.54
CA ASN A 340 -12.41 6.40 15.01
C ASN A 340 -12.58 7.32 13.78
N TYR A 341 -13.77 7.30 13.17
CA TYR A 341 -14.14 8.15 12.03
C TYR A 341 -15.11 9.27 12.44
N GLY A 342 -15.23 9.55 13.75
CA GLY A 342 -16.09 10.61 14.28
C GLY A 342 -17.58 10.28 14.25
N ILE A 343 -17.95 9.02 14.01
CA ILE A 343 -19.35 8.58 13.94
C ILE A 343 -19.77 8.02 15.30
N GLU A 344 -20.67 8.73 15.96
CA GLU A 344 -21.16 8.36 17.29
C GLU A 344 -22.55 7.69 17.21
N LEU A 345 -22.59 6.41 17.58
CA LEU A 345 -23.78 5.56 17.52
C LEU A 345 -24.27 5.10 18.90
N LYS A 346 -23.69 5.58 20.01
CA LYS A 346 -24.17 5.21 21.35
C LYS A 346 -25.68 5.47 21.49
N GLY A 347 -26.42 4.41 21.81
CA GLY A 347 -27.87 4.37 21.95
C GLY A 347 -28.64 4.39 20.63
N LYS A 348 -27.98 4.30 19.47
CA LYS A 348 -28.57 4.35 18.14
C LYS A 348 -28.23 3.08 17.36
N ASP A 349 -29.14 2.67 16.48
CA ASP A 349 -28.87 1.56 15.57
C ASP A 349 -27.96 2.02 14.43
N LEU A 350 -27.09 1.12 13.94
CA LEU A 350 -26.37 1.34 12.68
C LEU A 350 -27.38 1.38 11.51
N PRO A 351 -27.48 2.49 10.75
CA PRO A 351 -28.42 2.58 9.63
C PRO A 351 -28.10 1.55 8.54
N THR A 352 -29.14 1.07 7.87
CA THR A 352 -29.03 0.14 6.73
C THR A 352 -29.91 0.58 5.58
N ASP A 353 -29.55 0.22 4.35
CA ASP A 353 -30.42 0.36 3.19
C ASP A 353 -31.60 -0.63 3.19
N GLU A 354 -32.41 -0.59 2.14
CA GLU A 354 -33.56 -1.48 1.93
C GLU A 354 -33.18 -2.97 1.84
N ARG A 355 -31.91 -3.26 1.49
CA ARG A 355 -31.35 -4.61 1.40
C ARG A 355 -30.65 -5.03 2.70
N GLY A 356 -30.63 -4.17 3.72
CA GLY A 356 -29.96 -4.42 4.99
C GLY A 356 -28.45 -4.15 4.97
N LYS A 357 -27.91 -3.56 3.91
CA LYS A 357 -26.49 -3.17 3.82
C LYS A 357 -26.24 -1.94 4.70
N PRO A 358 -25.20 -1.94 5.55
CA PRO A 358 -24.87 -0.80 6.40
C PRO A 358 -24.60 0.47 5.61
N MET A 359 -25.02 1.62 6.15
CA MET A 359 -24.80 2.94 5.56
C MET A 359 -24.50 3.99 6.63
N LEU A 360 -23.81 5.04 6.22
CA LEU A 360 -23.36 6.15 7.08
C LEU A 360 -23.93 7.47 6.55
N PRO A 361 -25.25 7.68 6.64
CA PRO A 361 -25.91 8.86 6.11
C PRO A 361 -25.36 10.15 6.72
N GLY A 362 -25.20 11.19 5.90
CA GLY A 362 -24.60 12.47 6.31
C GLY A 362 -23.08 12.46 6.34
N THR A 363 -22.43 11.38 5.91
CA THR A 363 -20.98 11.30 5.73
C THR A 363 -20.65 10.99 4.26
N ASP A 364 -19.41 11.25 3.84
CA ASP A 364 -18.87 10.78 2.57
C ASP A 364 -18.12 9.46 2.73
N LEU A 365 -18.60 8.59 3.63
CA LEU A 365 -18.02 7.28 3.89
C LEU A 365 -18.98 6.17 3.47
N THR A 366 -18.41 5.12 2.90
CA THR A 366 -19.04 3.83 2.69
C THR A 366 -18.44 2.81 3.65
N ILE A 367 -19.26 1.86 4.08
CA ILE A 367 -18.86 0.78 4.98
C ILE A 367 -19.36 -0.55 4.45
N ASN A 368 -18.50 -1.56 4.54
CA ASN A 368 -18.89 -2.95 4.40
C ASN A 368 -18.23 -3.73 5.53
N TRP A 369 -18.83 -4.84 5.96
CA TRP A 369 -18.18 -5.68 6.94
C TRP A 369 -18.64 -7.13 6.80
N SER A 370 -17.81 -8.03 7.29
CA SER A 370 -18.09 -9.45 7.38
C SER A 370 -17.59 -10.00 8.70
N HIS A 371 -18.07 -11.19 9.07
CA HIS A 371 -17.59 -11.89 10.24
C HIS A 371 -17.56 -13.39 9.96
N SER A 372 -16.59 -14.07 10.56
CA SER A 372 -16.53 -15.52 10.57
C SER A 372 -16.02 -15.98 11.92
N GLU A 373 -16.85 -16.76 12.61
CA GLU A 373 -16.62 -17.22 13.98
C GLU A 373 -16.16 -16.08 14.93
N GLY A 374 -14.91 -16.13 15.38
CA GLY A 374 -14.30 -15.21 16.34
C GLY A 374 -13.62 -14.01 15.71
N VAL A 375 -13.99 -13.59 14.50
CA VAL A 375 -13.39 -12.40 13.87
C VAL A 375 -14.40 -11.60 13.06
N VAL A 376 -14.17 -10.28 13.00
CA VAL A 376 -14.88 -9.33 12.15
C VAL A 376 -13.87 -8.62 11.27
N LEU A 377 -14.20 -8.43 10.00
CA LEU A 377 -13.46 -7.57 9.09
C LEU A 377 -14.39 -6.41 8.69
N VAL A 378 -13.98 -5.17 8.94
CA VAL A 378 -14.74 -3.97 8.56
C VAL A 378 -13.93 -3.19 7.53
N GLY A 379 -14.51 -2.89 6.38
CA GLY A 379 -13.94 -1.99 5.38
C GLY A 379 -14.65 -0.64 5.40
N ILE A 380 -13.87 0.44 5.46
CA ILE A 380 -14.35 1.82 5.41
C ILE A 380 -13.58 2.53 4.32
N ALA A 381 -14.30 3.28 3.49
CA ALA A 381 -13.70 4.07 2.42
C ALA A 381 -14.55 5.30 2.13
N HIS A 382 -14.05 6.20 1.28
CA HIS A 382 -14.89 7.28 0.78
C HIS A 382 -15.94 6.79 -0.21
N ALA A 383 -17.19 7.20 -0.04
CA ALA A 383 -18.28 6.73 -0.90
C ALA A 383 -18.05 7.13 -2.36
N ARG A 384 -17.60 8.37 -2.60
CA ARG A 384 -17.24 8.86 -3.94
C ARG A 384 -16.12 8.08 -4.63
N SER A 385 -15.27 7.40 -3.87
CA SER A 385 -14.14 6.61 -4.39
C SER A 385 -14.57 5.25 -4.92
N PHE A 386 -15.72 4.74 -4.47
CA PHE A 386 -16.22 3.40 -4.79
C PHE A 386 -17.70 3.44 -5.20
N PRO A 387 -18.06 4.13 -6.30
CA PRO A 387 -19.44 4.18 -6.78
C PRO A 387 -19.99 2.80 -7.21
N GLY A 388 -19.14 1.85 -7.60
CA GLY A 388 -19.50 0.44 -7.79
C GLY A 388 -19.69 -0.36 -6.48
N GLY A 389 -19.45 0.26 -5.33
CA GLY A 389 -19.54 -0.36 -4.02
C GLY A 389 -18.25 -1.04 -3.59
N LEU A 390 -18.05 -1.05 -2.27
CA LEU A 390 -16.99 -1.79 -1.58
C LEU A 390 -17.58 -3.05 -0.96
N GLY A 391 -16.91 -4.18 -1.15
CA GLY A 391 -17.22 -5.45 -0.50
C GLY A 391 -16.02 -5.98 0.26
N VAL A 392 -16.24 -6.48 1.49
CA VAL A 392 -15.22 -7.17 2.26
C VAL A 392 -15.78 -8.49 2.76
N ASP A 393 -14.92 -9.50 2.81
CA ASP A 393 -15.27 -10.78 3.39
C ASP A 393 -14.11 -11.41 4.17
N VAL A 394 -14.44 -12.29 5.12
CA VAL A 394 -13.46 -12.98 5.95
C VAL A 394 -13.99 -14.35 6.34
N GLU A 395 -13.13 -15.37 6.26
CA GLU A 395 -13.41 -16.73 6.72
C GLU A 395 -12.30 -17.28 7.60
N ARG A 396 -12.67 -17.90 8.73
CA ARG A 396 -11.71 -18.59 9.59
C ARG A 396 -11.25 -19.87 8.90
N VAL A 397 -9.93 -20.03 8.79
CA VAL A 397 -9.34 -21.22 8.18
C VAL A 397 -9.52 -22.41 9.11
N ARG A 398 -10.02 -23.51 8.55
CA ARG A 398 -10.17 -24.82 9.19
C ARG A 398 -10.27 -25.90 8.12
N THR A 399 -10.00 -27.15 8.48
CA THR A 399 -10.30 -28.29 7.60
C THR A 399 -11.82 -28.42 7.47
N LEU A 400 -12.32 -28.44 6.24
CA LEU A 400 -13.74 -28.53 5.95
C LEU A 400 -14.16 -29.99 5.79
N ALA A 401 -15.21 -30.38 6.52
CA ALA A 401 -15.88 -31.65 6.28
C ALA A 401 -16.70 -31.57 4.98
N GLY A 402 -16.66 -32.62 4.15
CA GLY A 402 -17.44 -32.66 2.90
C GLY A 402 -16.88 -31.78 1.77
N LEU A 403 -15.56 -31.55 1.76
CA LEU A 403 -14.87 -30.68 0.80
C LEU A 403 -15.29 -30.87 -0.68
N PRO A 404 -15.45 -32.09 -1.22
CA PRO A 404 -15.84 -32.26 -2.63
C PRO A 404 -17.20 -31.64 -2.98
N GLY A 405 -18.17 -31.73 -2.06
CA GLY A 405 -19.50 -31.13 -2.25
C GLY A 405 -19.42 -29.60 -2.21
N MET A 406 -18.67 -29.05 -1.27
CA MET A 406 -18.47 -27.60 -1.16
C MET A 406 -17.72 -27.04 -2.38
N GLN A 407 -16.71 -27.75 -2.89
CA GLN A 407 -16.03 -27.40 -4.14
C GLN A 407 -16.97 -27.41 -5.34
N GLY A 408 -17.96 -28.32 -5.38
CA GLY A 408 -18.97 -28.37 -6.45
C GLY A 408 -19.89 -27.14 -6.47
N ILE A 409 -20.16 -26.55 -5.30
CA ILE A 409 -21.03 -25.37 -5.16
C ILE A 409 -20.23 -24.07 -5.35
N ALA A 410 -18.98 -24.05 -4.90
CA ALA A 410 -18.20 -22.83 -4.79
C ALA A 410 -17.27 -22.57 -5.98
N LEU A 411 -16.69 -23.60 -6.60
CA LEU A 411 -15.62 -23.43 -7.59
C LEU A 411 -16.14 -23.47 -9.01
N HIS A 412 -15.66 -22.53 -9.81
CA HIS A 412 -15.88 -22.55 -11.26
C HIS A 412 -15.15 -23.75 -11.89
N PRO A 413 -15.64 -24.33 -13.00
CA PRO A 413 -14.96 -25.44 -13.68
C PRO A 413 -13.49 -25.18 -14.04
N ASP A 414 -13.14 -23.93 -14.36
CA ASP A 414 -11.77 -23.51 -14.71
C ASP A 414 -10.87 -23.21 -13.49
N GLU A 415 -11.43 -23.18 -12.28
CA GLU A 415 -10.65 -22.97 -11.07
C GLU A 415 -10.02 -24.27 -10.55
N PRO A 416 -8.80 -24.23 -10.00
CA PRO A 416 -8.13 -25.42 -9.53
C PRO A 416 -8.88 -26.03 -8.33
N ARG A 417 -9.26 -27.31 -8.45
CA ARG A 417 -9.83 -28.10 -7.34
C ARG A 417 -8.77 -28.64 -6.38
N THR A 418 -7.53 -28.74 -6.83
CA THR A 418 -6.39 -29.16 -6.02
C THR A 418 -5.53 -27.95 -5.63
N PRO A 419 -4.84 -28.02 -4.47
CA PRO A 419 -3.86 -27.02 -4.04
C PRO A 419 -2.92 -26.52 -5.15
N THR A 420 -3.04 -25.24 -5.53
CA THR A 420 -2.16 -24.58 -6.51
C THR A 420 -1.04 -23.78 -5.84
N THR A 421 0.07 -23.56 -6.55
CA THR A 421 1.17 -22.67 -6.12
C THR A 421 0.83 -21.19 -6.29
N ALA A 422 -0.24 -20.87 -7.03
CA ALA A 422 -0.74 -19.51 -7.24
C ALA A 422 -1.27 -18.84 -5.96
N ILE A 423 -1.66 -19.64 -4.97
CA ILE A 423 -2.16 -19.19 -3.66
C ILE A 423 -1.11 -19.62 -2.61
N PRO A 424 -0.73 -18.75 -1.66
CA PRO A 424 0.28 -19.07 -0.65
C PRO A 424 -0.34 -19.97 0.42
N LEU A 425 -0.37 -21.26 0.14
CA LEU A 425 -0.96 -22.25 1.03
C LEU A 425 -0.06 -22.46 2.26
N PRO A 426 -0.65 -22.65 3.46
CA PRO A 426 0.10 -22.95 4.67
C PRO A 426 0.81 -24.31 4.56
N ALA A 427 1.93 -24.46 5.26
CA ALA A 427 2.63 -25.73 5.41
C ALA A 427 1.84 -26.65 6.35
N ALA A 428 0.84 -27.33 5.79
CA ALA A 428 -0.09 -28.22 6.48
C ALA A 428 -0.41 -29.45 5.61
N ASP A 429 -1.21 -30.37 6.12
CA ASP A 429 -1.68 -31.53 5.36
C ASP A 429 -2.53 -31.15 4.13
N ALA A 430 -2.76 -32.13 3.26
CA ALA A 430 -3.43 -31.91 1.97
C ALA A 430 -4.89 -31.41 2.13
N ASP A 431 -5.61 -31.92 3.13
CA ASP A 431 -7.02 -31.57 3.36
C ASP A 431 -7.14 -30.15 3.90
N TYR A 432 -6.25 -29.75 4.80
CA TYR A 432 -6.18 -28.38 5.30
C TYR A 432 -5.82 -27.40 4.18
N ARG A 433 -4.84 -27.75 3.33
CA ARG A 433 -4.43 -26.91 2.18
C ARG A 433 -5.55 -26.76 1.15
N ALA A 434 -6.28 -27.83 0.85
CA ALA A 434 -7.41 -27.79 -0.06
C ALA A 434 -8.60 -26.99 0.52
N SER A 435 -8.82 -27.11 1.83
CA SER A 435 -9.80 -26.29 2.55
C SER A 435 -9.43 -24.81 2.56
N TYR A 436 -8.15 -24.47 2.78
CA TYR A 436 -7.66 -23.09 2.71
C TYR A 436 -7.91 -22.47 1.34
N GLN A 437 -7.59 -23.20 0.26
CA GLN A 437 -7.81 -22.72 -1.11
C GLN A 437 -9.29 -22.48 -1.40
N LEU A 438 -10.14 -23.44 -1.02
CA LEU A 438 -11.58 -23.30 -1.18
C LEU A 438 -12.10 -22.07 -0.42
N LEU A 439 -11.70 -21.89 0.84
CA LEU A 439 -12.09 -20.74 1.65
C LEU A 439 -11.59 -19.42 1.04
N ALA A 440 -10.37 -19.37 0.50
CA ALA A 440 -9.85 -18.16 -0.14
C ALA A 440 -10.67 -17.75 -1.37
N LEU A 441 -11.03 -18.71 -2.23
CA LEU A 441 -11.86 -18.46 -3.41
C LEU A 441 -13.31 -18.15 -3.03
N TRP A 442 -13.85 -18.83 -2.03
CA TRP A 442 -15.17 -18.55 -1.47
C TRP A 442 -15.26 -17.12 -0.93
N THR A 443 -14.32 -16.74 -0.06
CA THR A 443 -14.25 -15.39 0.51
C THR A 443 -14.08 -14.31 -0.56
N ALA A 444 -13.32 -14.60 -1.63
CA ALA A 444 -13.21 -13.68 -2.76
C ALA A 444 -14.56 -13.45 -3.47
N LYS A 445 -15.35 -14.51 -3.67
CA LYS A 445 -16.68 -14.43 -4.30
C LYS A 445 -17.69 -13.73 -3.40
N GLU A 446 -17.71 -14.04 -2.11
CA GLU A 446 -18.57 -13.36 -1.14
C GLU A 446 -18.26 -11.85 -1.06
N ALA A 447 -16.99 -11.46 -1.09
CA ALA A 447 -16.61 -10.04 -1.15
C ALA A 447 -17.16 -9.37 -2.42
N LEU A 448 -17.12 -10.02 -3.59
CA LEU A 448 -17.71 -9.52 -4.83
C LEU A 448 -19.22 -9.32 -4.69
N LEU A 449 -19.95 -10.32 -4.20
CA LEU A 449 -21.40 -10.25 -4.05
C LEU A 449 -21.83 -9.18 -3.03
N LYS A 450 -20.99 -8.91 -2.03
CA LYS A 450 -21.18 -7.82 -1.06
C LYS A 450 -20.90 -6.43 -1.64
N ALA A 451 -19.97 -6.32 -2.59
CA ALA A 451 -19.69 -5.05 -3.27
C ALA A 451 -20.94 -4.58 -4.02
N THR A 452 -21.56 -5.47 -4.80
CA THR A 452 -22.72 -5.19 -5.65
C THR A 452 -24.06 -5.26 -4.92
N GLY A 453 -24.12 -5.92 -3.76
CA GLY A 453 -25.34 -6.10 -2.99
C GLY A 453 -26.30 -7.13 -3.60
N ASP A 454 -25.77 -8.09 -4.36
CA ASP A 454 -26.52 -9.19 -4.98
C ASP A 454 -26.79 -10.35 -4.02
N GLY A 455 -25.96 -10.49 -2.99
CA GLY A 455 -26.00 -11.66 -2.10
C GLY A 455 -25.90 -12.97 -2.89
N LEU A 456 -26.55 -14.03 -2.43
CA LEU A 456 -26.53 -15.36 -3.06
C LEU A 456 -27.41 -15.51 -4.32
N GLN A 457 -27.83 -14.40 -4.94
CA GLN A 457 -28.59 -14.44 -6.21
C GLN A 457 -27.71 -14.85 -7.40
N VAL A 458 -26.39 -14.71 -7.27
CA VAL A 458 -25.40 -15.21 -8.22
C VAL A 458 -24.77 -16.46 -7.62
N GLU A 459 -24.83 -17.56 -8.38
CA GLU A 459 -24.22 -18.83 -7.96
C GLU A 459 -22.68 -18.69 -7.95
N PRO A 460 -21.97 -18.96 -6.82
CA PRO A 460 -20.52 -18.78 -6.77
C PRO A 460 -19.75 -19.59 -7.81
N ALA A 461 -20.23 -20.77 -8.19
CA ALA A 461 -19.62 -21.60 -9.22
C ALA A 461 -19.69 -20.99 -10.65
N THR A 462 -20.45 -19.92 -10.88
CA THR A 462 -20.47 -19.21 -12.19
C THR A 462 -19.47 -18.07 -12.27
N VAL A 463 -18.79 -17.74 -11.16
CA VAL A 463 -17.78 -16.70 -11.10
C VAL A 463 -16.39 -17.33 -11.06
N SER A 464 -15.48 -16.87 -11.91
CA SER A 464 -14.08 -17.26 -11.89
C SER A 464 -13.13 -16.07 -11.89
N PHE A 465 -11.94 -16.30 -11.34
CA PHE A 465 -10.87 -15.31 -11.36
C PHE A 465 -9.64 -15.80 -12.10
N ALA A 466 -9.05 -14.94 -12.93
CA ALA A 466 -7.78 -15.23 -13.58
C ALA A 466 -6.99 -13.95 -13.96
N PRO A 467 -5.64 -14.01 -13.91
CA PRO A 467 -4.86 -15.11 -13.32
C PRO A 467 -4.94 -15.08 -11.78
N LEU A 468 -4.99 -16.25 -11.15
CA LEU A 468 -4.76 -16.36 -9.71
C LEU A 468 -3.28 -16.10 -9.46
N ARG A 469 -2.93 -14.90 -8.99
CA ARG A 469 -1.58 -14.55 -8.56
C ARG A 469 -1.66 -13.87 -7.21
N TRP A 470 -0.91 -14.38 -6.25
CA TRP A 470 -0.77 -13.74 -4.96
C TRP A 470 0.55 -12.96 -4.89
N PRO A 471 0.59 -11.75 -4.30
CA PRO A 471 -0.49 -11.03 -3.60
C PRO A 471 -1.34 -10.14 -4.53
N ASP A 472 -1.32 -10.38 -5.83
CA ASP A 472 -1.98 -9.53 -6.82
C ASP A 472 -3.51 -9.60 -6.71
N ARG A 473 -4.16 -8.62 -7.35
CA ARG A 473 -5.61 -8.64 -7.54
C ARG A 473 -5.98 -9.78 -8.48
N TRP A 474 -7.13 -10.36 -8.22
CA TRP A 474 -7.78 -11.39 -9.01
C TRP A 474 -8.91 -10.73 -9.81
N PRO A 475 -8.70 -10.46 -11.11
CA PRO A 475 -9.76 -9.97 -11.98
C PRO A 475 -10.84 -11.02 -12.13
N VAL A 476 -12.10 -10.59 -12.14
CA VAL A 476 -13.22 -11.45 -12.54
C VAL A 476 -13.13 -11.63 -14.07
N VAL A 477 -12.99 -12.87 -14.52
CA VAL A 477 -12.84 -13.18 -15.97
C VAL A 477 -14.07 -13.87 -16.55
N ASP A 478 -14.84 -14.55 -15.71
CA ASP A 478 -16.15 -15.06 -16.04
C ASP A 478 -17.08 -14.84 -14.84
N ALA A 479 -18.30 -14.41 -15.11
CA ALA A 479 -19.36 -14.23 -14.14
C ALA A 479 -20.71 -14.70 -14.70
N GLY A 480 -20.69 -15.54 -15.73
CA GLY A 480 -21.85 -16.10 -16.38
C GLY A 480 -22.89 -15.02 -16.76
N PRO A 481 -24.15 -15.13 -16.29
CA PRO A 481 -25.21 -14.16 -16.60
C PRO A 481 -24.97 -12.74 -16.10
N ARG A 482 -24.01 -12.53 -15.18
CA ARG A 482 -23.69 -11.24 -14.58
C ARG A 482 -22.37 -10.68 -15.10
N ALA A 483 -22.28 -10.56 -16.42
CA ALA A 483 -21.10 -10.06 -17.11
C ALA A 483 -20.65 -8.65 -16.67
N ASP A 484 -21.54 -7.86 -16.05
CA ASP A 484 -21.20 -6.59 -15.41
C ASP A 484 -20.19 -6.76 -14.25
N LEU A 485 -20.12 -7.94 -13.64
CA LEU A 485 -19.15 -8.27 -12.59
C LEU A 485 -17.71 -8.41 -13.13
N ASN A 486 -17.52 -8.58 -14.44
CA ASN A 486 -16.19 -8.63 -15.05
C ASN A 486 -15.42 -7.30 -14.91
N ALA A 487 -16.12 -6.22 -14.55
CA ALA A 487 -15.49 -4.94 -14.22
C ALA A 487 -14.88 -4.90 -12.82
N TYR A 488 -15.05 -5.95 -12.00
CA TYR A 488 -14.59 -5.99 -10.62
C TYR A 488 -13.27 -6.75 -10.49
N THR A 489 -12.50 -6.35 -9.48
CA THR A 489 -11.31 -7.08 -9.06
C THR A 489 -11.42 -7.41 -7.58
N VAL A 490 -10.85 -8.54 -7.19
CA VAL A 490 -10.77 -8.95 -5.79
C VAL A 490 -9.33 -8.93 -5.36
N LEU A 491 -9.02 -8.29 -4.23
CA LEU A 491 -7.75 -8.44 -3.56
C LEU A 491 -7.90 -9.45 -2.43
N PRO A 492 -7.26 -10.63 -2.51
CA PRO A 492 -7.28 -11.59 -1.42
C PRO A 492 -6.32 -11.17 -0.31
N LEU A 493 -6.64 -11.50 0.94
CA LEU A 493 -5.91 -11.10 2.14
C LEU A 493 -5.58 -12.31 3.02
N ARG A 494 -4.36 -12.32 3.58
CA ARG A 494 -3.98 -13.29 4.60
C ARG A 494 -4.07 -12.60 5.94
N LEU A 495 -4.98 -13.10 6.77
CA LEU A 495 -5.27 -12.54 8.08
C LEU A 495 -4.92 -13.58 9.17
N PRO A 496 -4.67 -13.17 10.42
CA PRO A 496 -4.38 -14.10 11.50
C PRO A 496 -5.48 -15.17 11.65
N GLY A 497 -5.15 -16.44 11.35
CA GLY A 497 -6.08 -17.57 11.43
C GLY A 497 -7.23 -17.55 10.41
N SER A 498 -7.22 -16.63 9.44
CA SER A 498 -8.33 -16.40 8.52
C SER A 498 -7.84 -16.03 7.11
N VAL A 499 -8.69 -16.25 6.12
CA VAL A 499 -8.57 -15.64 4.80
C VAL A 499 -9.53 -14.45 4.74
N GLY A 500 -9.12 -13.38 4.07
CA GLY A 500 -9.97 -12.23 3.82
C GLY A 500 -9.99 -11.88 2.34
N ALA A 501 -10.90 -11.01 1.95
CA ALA A 501 -10.91 -10.42 0.61
C ALA A 501 -11.52 -9.02 0.65
N VAL A 502 -11.07 -8.17 -0.27
CA VAL A 502 -11.70 -6.89 -0.58
C VAL A 502 -12.02 -6.86 -2.06
N CYS A 503 -13.24 -6.51 -2.41
CA CYS A 503 -13.68 -6.37 -3.78
C CYS A 503 -14.18 -4.96 -4.05
N SER A 504 -13.83 -4.46 -5.23
CA SER A 504 -14.33 -3.20 -5.78
C SER A 504 -14.25 -3.23 -7.30
N ARG A 505 -15.10 -2.41 -7.93
CA ARG A 505 -14.99 -2.11 -9.36
C ARG A 505 -13.83 -1.17 -9.63
N GLU A 506 -13.71 -0.15 -8.79
CA GLU A 506 -12.64 0.83 -8.87
C GLU A 506 -11.34 0.26 -8.28
N PRO A 507 -10.17 0.64 -8.83
CA PRO A 507 -8.90 0.15 -8.33
C PRO A 507 -8.64 0.67 -6.91
N ILE A 508 -8.50 -0.21 -5.92
CA ILE A 508 -8.11 0.25 -4.57
C ILE A 508 -6.65 0.73 -4.62
N GLY A 509 -6.42 1.98 -4.25
CA GLY A 509 -5.09 2.60 -4.23
C GLY A 509 -4.25 2.06 -3.07
N ARG A 510 -4.74 2.29 -1.84
CA ARG A 510 -4.10 1.78 -0.62
C ARG A 510 -5.09 1.04 0.26
N ILE A 511 -4.60 -0.02 0.90
CA ILE A 511 -5.30 -0.66 2.01
C ILE A 511 -4.55 -0.39 3.30
N SER A 512 -5.21 0.23 4.27
CA SER A 512 -4.71 0.36 5.63
C SER A 512 -5.31 -0.75 6.47
N LEU A 513 -4.58 -1.84 6.71
CA LEU A 513 -5.02 -2.89 7.64
C LEU A 513 -4.69 -2.47 9.08
N ARG A 514 -5.72 -2.29 9.90
CA ARG A 514 -5.66 -1.95 11.32
C ARG A 514 -6.17 -3.14 12.14
N GLU A 515 -5.54 -3.42 13.27
CA GLU A 515 -5.98 -4.46 14.18
C GLU A 515 -6.61 -3.85 15.42
N PHE A 516 -7.77 -4.37 15.82
CA PHE A 516 -8.42 -4.01 17.07
C PHE A 516 -7.73 -4.78 18.21
N ALA A 517 -6.93 -4.07 19.01
CA ALA A 517 -6.06 -4.67 20.00
C ALA A 517 -6.82 -4.98 21.31
N ALA A 518 -6.20 -5.82 22.16
CA ALA A 518 -6.71 -6.10 23.50
C ALA A 518 -6.80 -4.85 24.40
N ALA A 519 -6.09 -3.77 24.08
CA ALA A 519 -6.21 -2.48 24.76
C ALA A 519 -7.51 -1.75 24.37
N ASP A 520 -7.94 -1.86 23.12
CA ASP A 520 -9.21 -1.28 22.65
C ASP A 520 -10.40 -1.95 23.34
N TRP A 521 -10.32 -3.27 23.57
CA TRP A 521 -11.29 -4.01 24.38
C TRP A 521 -11.29 -3.60 25.86
N ARG A 522 -10.13 -3.38 26.48
CA ARG A 522 -10.03 -2.93 27.88
C ARG A 522 -10.54 -1.51 28.08
N GLY A 523 -10.27 -0.63 27.13
CA GLY A 523 -10.82 0.73 27.11
C GLY A 523 -12.35 0.76 27.09
N LEU A 524 -13.02 -0.28 26.55
CA LEU A 524 -14.48 -0.43 26.61
C LEU A 524 -15.00 -0.83 28.00
N LEU A 525 -14.15 -1.49 28.80
CA LEU A 525 -14.48 -1.93 30.15
C LEU A 525 -14.13 -0.90 31.22
N GLY A 526 -13.39 0.15 30.86
CA GLY A 526 -12.88 1.18 31.78
C GLY A 526 -11.64 0.76 32.55
N ASP A 527 -10.92 -0.25 32.07
CA ASP A 527 -9.73 -0.85 32.70
C ASP A 527 -8.39 -0.36 32.10
#